data_AF-A0A3D0TGX2-F1
#
_entry.id   AF-A0A3D0TGX2-F1
#
_cell.length_a   1.000
_cell.length_b   1.000
_cell.length_c   1.000
_cell.angle_alpha   90.00
_cell.angle_beta   90.00
_cell.angle_gamma   90.00
#
_symmetry.space_group_name_H-M   'P 1'
#
loop_
_entity.id
_entity.type
_entity.pdbx_description
1 polymer ?
#
loop_
_entity_poly.entity_id
_entity_poly.type
_entity_poly.pdbx_seq_one_letter_code
_entity_poly.pdbx_strand_id
1 'polypeptide(L)' 'MRLFRNFLILLIISCSTAAGIPAQTSKTSDPVIIQNVELLRHGRQISVRLLTDNPPVYVITENLASRTLVIKFNNAR' A
#
# COMPACT_ATOMS: atom_id res chain seq x y z
N MET A 1 19.53 50.03 0.41
CA MET A 1 19.11 49.21 -0.75
C MET A 1 19.87 47.89 -0.93
N ARG A 2 21.14 47.74 -0.51
CA ARG A 2 21.88 46.46 -0.60
C ARG A 2 21.30 45.32 0.25
N LEU A 3 20.87 45.60 1.49
CA LEU A 3 20.32 44.58 2.40
C LEU A 3 19.02 43.96 1.89
N PHE A 4 18.10 44.80 1.40
CA PHE A 4 16.81 44.35 0.86
C PHE A 4 16.99 43.46 -0.38
N ARG A 5 17.96 43.79 -1.23
CA ARG A 5 18.32 42.98 -2.40
C ARG A 5 18.86 41.60 -1.99
N ASN A 6 19.71 41.54 -0.98
CA ASN A 6 20.26 40.27 -0.49
C ASN A 6 19.17 39.41 0.17
N PHE A 7 18.24 40.03 0.89
CA PHE A 7 17.09 39.34 1.47
C PHE A 7 16.17 38.76 0.40
N LEU A 8 15.90 39.53 -0.66
CA LEU A 8 15.08 39.06 -1.79
C LEU A 8 15.72 37.85 -2.50
N ILE A 9 17.05 37.87 -2.68
CA ILE A 9 17.79 36.76 -3.30
C ILE A 9 17.71 35.50 -2.43
N LEU A 10 17.89 35.63 -1.12
CA LEU A 10 17.76 34.52 -0.17
C LEU A 10 16.34 33.93 -0.17
N LEU A 11 15.32 34.79 -0.23
CA LEU A 11 13.93 34.37 -0.30
C LEU A 11 13.66 33.55 -1.57
N ILE A 12 14.12 34.03 -2.73
CA ILE A 12 13.95 33.33 -4.01
C ILE A 12 14.61 31.95 -3.98
N ILE A 13 15.85 31.87 -3.49
CA ILE A 13 16.59 30.59 -3.38
C ILE A 13 15.85 29.61 -2.46
N SER A 14 15.31 30.08 -1.32
CA SER A 14 14.56 29.23 -0.39
C SER A 14 13.24 28.71 -0.98
N CYS A 15 12.52 29.52 -1.76
CA CYS A 15 11.32 29.08 -2.46
C CYS A 15 11.63 28.06 -3.56
N SER A 16 12.75 28.21 -4.27
CA SER A 16 13.16 27.26 -5.31
C SER A 16 13.51 25.88 -4.75
N THR A 17 14.02 25.79 -3.52
CA THR A 17 14.30 24.50 -2.86
C THR A 17 13.03 23.76 -2.39
N ALA A 18 11.93 24.47 -2.13
CA ALA A 18 10.68 23.84 -1.71
C ALA A 18 9.90 23.18 -2.87
N ALA A 19 10.08 23.65 -4.10
CA ALA A 19 9.39 23.12 -5.28
C ALA A 19 9.98 21.81 -5.83
N GLY A 20 11.19 21.42 -5.39
CA GLY A 20 11.91 20.25 -5.88
C GLY A 20 11.76 18.99 -5.03
N ILE A 21 11.08 19.05 -3.89
CA ILE A 21 10.80 17.86 -3.09
C ILE A 21 9.55 17.21 -3.70
N PRO A 22 9.66 16.05 -4.38
CA PRO A 22 8.47 15.32 -4.76
C PRO A 22 7.73 15.04 -3.46
N ALA A 23 6.51 15.57 -3.33
CA ALA A 23 5.62 15.16 -2.27
C ALA A 23 5.55 13.63 -2.35
N GLN A 24 6.18 12.94 -1.40
CA GLN A 24 5.94 11.52 -1.16
C GLN A 24 4.50 11.44 -0.70
N THR A 25 3.60 11.48 -1.67
CA THR A 25 2.24 11.03 -1.51
C THR A 25 2.41 9.55 -1.22
N SER A 26 2.46 9.21 0.08
CA SER A 26 2.16 7.87 0.52
C SER A 26 0.73 7.63 0.05
N LYS A 27 0.59 7.11 -1.17
CA LYS A 27 -0.68 6.59 -1.65
C LYS A 27 -1.03 5.52 -0.64
N THR A 28 -1.94 5.86 0.28
CA THR A 28 -2.63 4.85 1.06
C THR A 28 -3.31 4.01 -0.01
N SER A 29 -2.78 2.81 -0.27
CA SER A 29 -3.28 1.94 -1.32
C SER A 29 -4.77 1.77 -1.07
N ASP A 30 -5.61 2.05 -2.06
CA ASP A 30 -7.06 1.90 -1.90
C ASP A 30 -7.38 0.51 -1.36
N PRO A 31 -8.35 0.39 -0.45
CA PRO A 31 -8.64 -0.89 0.18
C PRO A 31 -9.10 -1.90 -0.86
N VAL A 32 -8.55 -3.11 -0.81
CA VAL A 32 -8.98 -4.21 -1.69
C VAL A 32 -10.30 -4.76 -1.18
N ILE A 33 -11.32 -4.80 -2.03
CA ILE A 33 -12.64 -5.30 -1.66
C ILE A 33 -12.72 -6.80 -1.96
N ILE A 34 -12.97 -7.59 -0.92
CA ILE A 34 -13.22 -9.03 -1.07
C ILE A 34 -14.69 -9.21 -1.44
N GLN A 35 -14.93 -9.61 -2.69
CA GLN A 35 -16.28 -9.79 -3.23
C GLN A 35 -16.83 -11.17 -2.90
N ASN A 36 -15.99 -12.20 -2.93
CA ASN A 36 -16.40 -13.56 -2.66
C ASN A 36 -15.24 -14.43 -2.15
N VAL A 37 -15.60 -15.47 -1.39
CA VAL A 37 -14.68 -16.51 -0.91
C VAL A 37 -15.29 -17.87 -1.19
N GLU A 38 -14.58 -18.68 -1.98
CA GLU A 38 -15.02 -20.02 -2.36
C GLU A 38 -14.03 -21.07 -1.86
N LEU A 39 -14.55 -22.17 -1.32
CA LEU A 39 -13.79 -23.36 -0.99
C LEU A 39 -14.14 -24.46 -1.99
N LEU A 40 -13.15 -24.87 -2.78
CA LEU A 40 -13.31 -25.83 -3.86
C LEU A 40 -12.56 -27.12 -3.51
N ARG A 41 -13.20 -28.27 -3.72
CA ARG A 41 -12.59 -29.59 -3.54
C ARG A 41 -12.29 -30.21 -4.89
N HIS A 42 -11.02 -30.42 -5.19
CA HIS A 42 -10.54 -31.09 -6.40
C HIS A 42 -9.87 -32.42 -6.04
N GLY A 43 -10.68 -33.47 -5.90
CA GLY A 43 -10.21 -34.80 -5.52
C GLY A 43 -9.55 -34.81 -4.13
N ARG A 44 -8.21 -34.85 -4.10
CA ARG A 44 -7.42 -34.78 -2.84
C ARG A 44 -6.99 -33.36 -2.46
N GLN A 45 -7.11 -32.40 -3.37
CA GLN A 45 -6.73 -31.01 -3.15
C GLN A 45 -7.93 -30.19 -2.69
N ILE A 46 -7.66 -29.23 -1.82
CA ILE A 46 -8.60 -28.17 -1.45
C ILE A 46 -7.99 -26.86 -1.97
N SER A 47 -8.81 -26.08 -2.67
CA SER A 47 -8.43 -24.77 -3.19
C SER A 47 -9.32 -23.71 -2.56
N VAL A 48 -8.73 -22.60 -2.14
CA VAL A 48 -9.46 -21.40 -1.71
C VAL A 48 -9.35 -20.40 -2.84
N ARG A 49 -10.49 -19.93 -3.35
CA ARG A 49 -10.53 -18.89 -4.39
C ARG A 49 -11.11 -17.62 -3.77
N LEU A 50 -10.34 -16.55 -3.88
CA LEU A 50 -10.74 -15.21 -3.44
C LEU A 50 -11.03 -14.37 -4.67
N LEU A 51 -12.23 -13.79 -4.76
CA LEU A 51 -12.56 -12.81 -5.78
C LEU A 51 -12.40 -11.42 -5.19
N THR A 52 -11.53 -10.61 -5.78
CA THR A 52 -11.26 -9.23 -5.38
C THR A 52 -11.42 -8.28 -6.55
N ASP A 53 -11.72 -7.01 -6.25
CA ASP A 53 -11.81 -5.95 -7.25
C ASP A 53 -10.46 -5.56 -7.87
N ASN A 54 -9.37 -5.72 -7.11
CA ASN A 54 -7.99 -5.47 -7.52
C ASN A 54 -7.06 -6.59 -7.02
N PRO A 55 -5.87 -6.77 -7.62
CA PRO A 55 -4.90 -7.76 -7.15
C PRO A 55 -4.49 -7.52 -5.68
N PRO A 56 -4.71 -8.49 -4.77
CA PRO A 56 -4.41 -8.30 -3.36
C PRO A 56 -2.92 -8.53 -3.05
N VAL A 57 -2.40 -7.81 -2.07
CA VAL A 57 -1.12 -8.12 -1.43
C VAL A 57 -1.38 -8.96 -0.19
N TYR A 58 -0.76 -10.12 -0.07
CA TYR A 58 -1.00 -11.05 1.02
C TYR A 58 0.26 -11.78 1.50
N VAL A 59 0.18 -12.28 2.74
CA VAL A 59 1.19 -13.16 3.35
C VAL A 59 0.51 -14.44 3.81
N ILE A 60 1.12 -15.58 3.48
CA ILE A 60 0.67 -16.90 3.94
C ILE A 60 1.54 -17.32 5.13
N THR A 61 0.92 -17.82 6.18
CA THR A 61 1.61 -18.37 7.34
C THR A 61 0.96 -19.66 7.78
N GLU A 62 1.76 -20.66 8.13
CA GLU A 62 1.28 -21.93 8.66
C GLU A 62 1.33 -21.92 10.19
N ASN A 63 0.26 -22.39 10.83
CA ASN A 63 0.27 -22.76 12.23
C ASN A 63 0.10 -24.27 12.33
N LEU A 64 1.22 -24.96 12.54
CA LEU A 64 1.28 -26.42 12.60
C LEU A 64 0.59 -26.98 13.85
N ALA A 65 0.60 -26.23 14.96
CA ALA A 65 -0.01 -26.66 16.22
C ALA A 65 -1.55 -26.77 16.10
N SER A 66 -2.17 -25.80 15.45
CA SER A 66 -3.62 -25.80 15.19
C SER A 66 -3.99 -26.43 13.84
N ARG A 67 -3.01 -26.85 13.03
CA ARG A 67 -3.20 -27.36 11.65
C ARG A 67 -3.99 -26.39 10.78
N THR A 68 -3.68 -25.09 10.90
CA THR A 68 -4.36 -24.02 10.16
C THR A 68 -3.39 -23.27 9.25
N LEU A 69 -3.86 -22.90 8.06
CA LEU A 69 -3.19 -21.97 7.17
C LEU A 69 -3.86 -20.60 7.30
N VAL A 70 -3.07 -19.56 7.57
CA VAL A 70 -3.54 -18.19 7.76
C VAL A 70 -3.07 -17.35 6.59
N ILE A 71 -4.01 -16.66 5.93
CA ILE A 71 -3.71 -15.73 4.84
C ILE A 71 -4.09 -14.33 5.33
N LYS A 72 -3.10 -13.43 5.41
CA LYS A 72 -3.31 -12.04 5.82
C LYS A 72 -3.25 -11.14 4.60
N PHE A 73 -4.32 -10.39 4.35
CA PHE A 73 -4.41 -9.42 3.27
C PHE A 73 -4.07 -8.03 3.79
N ASN A 74 -3.28 -7.28 3.02
CA ASN A 74 -2.98 -5.89 3.35
C ASN A 74 -4.13 -4.99 2.91
N ASN A 75 -4.60 -4.12 3.82
CA ASN A 75 -5.67 -3.15 3.60
C ASN A 75 -6.88 -3.73 2.84
N ALA A 76 -7.38 -4.90 3.22
CA ALA A 76 -8.55 -5.51 2.60
C ALA A 76 -9.82 -5.27 3.45
N ARG A 77 -10.97 -5.15 2.79
CA ARG A 77 -12.29 -4.95 3.40
C ARG A 77 -13.33 -5.92 2.86
#